data_AF-A0A183LK04-F1
#
_entry.id   AF-A0A183LK04-F1
#
_cell.length_a   1.000
_cell.length_b   1.000
_cell.length_c   1.000
_cell.angle_alpha   90.00
_cell.angle_beta   90.00
_cell.angle_gamma   90.00
#
_symmetry.space_group_name_H-M   'P 1'
#
loop_
_entity.id
_entity.type
_entity.pdbx_description
1 polymer ?
#
loop_
_entity_poly.entity_id
_entity_poly.type
_entity_poly.pdbx_seq_one_letter_code
_entity_poly.pdbx_strand_id
1 'polypeptide(L)'
;MYGILFEILRNYVDETFGPSTWEAAVQIVNGQQLEIETNRNYSTRLLTRIISTLCEFIGLPEEDIYYEFGIKSVDYLSNNGFQSLLQVLGKNYIDFLHNVNEMHEYLHYSYPKIKPPNIQVTSINHNVITLVYSSVREEFAHYLRSQLIYIAKLYFQLDVSAKLVDKRKQAASHIYTFKLYNKGLSWIELLEKDNQLNKYISLLDLTVSLPEKEFLGILPFHLVLTKDMTIKRVGKGFSCLRNDISGKEFVTCFLISKPKTNPNFDEVDLLKMLRKLMRIAASKEQ
;
A
#
# COMPACT_ATOMS: atom_id res chain seq x y z
N MET A 1 7.57 8.29 -14.26
CA MET A 1 8.10 7.23 -13.38
C MET A 1 9.38 7.77 -12.79
N TYR A 2 9.58 7.63 -11.49
CA TYR A 2 10.78 8.17 -10.85
C TYR A 2 12.03 7.39 -11.25
N GLY A 3 13.15 8.09 -11.36
CA GLY A 3 14.45 7.54 -11.74
C GLY A 3 14.93 6.45 -10.81
N ILE A 4 14.46 6.39 -9.56
CA ILE A 4 14.78 5.28 -8.64
C ILE A 4 14.45 3.90 -9.24
N LEU A 5 13.37 3.77 -10.03
CA LEU A 5 13.05 2.50 -10.68
C LEU A 5 13.96 2.20 -11.87
N PHE A 6 14.50 3.22 -12.54
CA PHE A 6 15.53 3.03 -13.57
C PHE A 6 16.84 2.59 -12.94
N GLU A 7 17.20 3.21 -11.82
CA GLU A 7 18.41 2.89 -11.08
C GLU A 7 18.40 1.45 -10.56
N ILE A 8 17.28 1.00 -10.01
CA ILE A 8 17.13 -0.40 -9.58
C ILE A 8 17.25 -1.36 -10.78
N LEU A 9 16.57 -1.06 -11.89
CA LEU A 9 16.63 -1.90 -13.08
C LEU A 9 18.07 -1.99 -13.63
N ARG A 10 18.79 -0.86 -13.67
CA ARG A 10 20.20 -0.81 -14.05
C ARG A 10 21.04 -1.71 -13.15
N ASN A 11 20.95 -1.53 -11.83
CA ASN A 11 21.72 -2.34 -10.88
C ASN A 11 21.44 -3.83 -11.04
N TYR A 12 20.17 -4.22 -11.22
CA TYR A 12 19.82 -5.61 -11.51
C TYR A 12 20.50 -6.14 -12.78
N VAL A 13 20.42 -5.38 -13.89
CA VAL A 13 21.00 -5.79 -15.16
C VAL A 13 22.52 -5.86 -15.08
N ASP A 14 23.15 -4.87 -14.47
CA ASP A 14 24.61 -4.81 -14.30
C ASP A 14 25.12 -5.99 -13.47
N GLU A 15 24.45 -6.31 -12.35
CA GLU A 15 24.81 -7.43 -11.48
C GLU A 15 24.62 -8.80 -12.14
N THR A 16 23.60 -8.94 -13.00
CA THR A 16 23.17 -10.26 -13.51
C THR A 16 23.69 -10.56 -14.92
N PHE A 17 23.75 -9.55 -15.77
CA PHE A 17 24.06 -9.67 -17.21
C PHE A 17 25.21 -8.77 -17.66
N GLY A 18 25.79 -7.99 -16.74
CA GLY A 18 26.92 -7.12 -16.99
C GLY A 18 26.54 -5.73 -17.52
N PRO A 19 27.38 -4.70 -17.27
CA PRO A 19 27.07 -3.30 -17.63
C PRO A 19 26.84 -3.05 -19.12
N SER A 20 27.52 -3.80 -19.99
CA SER A 20 27.37 -3.68 -21.44
C SER A 20 25.95 -3.99 -21.92
N THR A 21 25.24 -4.88 -21.23
CA THR A 21 23.84 -5.25 -21.55
C THR A 21 22.90 -4.06 -21.33
N TRP A 22 23.07 -3.35 -20.20
CA TRP A 22 22.31 -2.14 -19.90
C TRP A 22 22.61 -1.03 -20.91
N GLU A 23 23.90 -0.75 -21.14
CA GLU A 23 24.36 0.29 -22.05
C GLU A 23 23.84 0.09 -23.48
N ALA A 24 23.90 -1.14 -24.00
CA ALA A 24 23.38 -1.49 -25.32
C ALA A 24 21.87 -1.26 -25.40
N ALA A 25 21.10 -1.67 -24.39
CA ALA A 25 19.65 -1.52 -24.40
C ALA A 25 19.25 -0.04 -24.34
N VAL A 26 19.91 0.74 -23.50
CA VAL A 26 19.73 2.20 -23.42
C VAL A 26 20.09 2.86 -24.75
N GLN A 27 21.20 2.46 -25.38
CA GLN A 27 21.63 3.03 -26.66
C GLN A 27 20.60 2.82 -27.77
N ILE A 28 19.97 1.64 -27.84
CA ILE A 28 18.90 1.36 -28.82
C ILE A 28 17.65 2.22 -28.54
N VAL A 29 17.25 2.35 -27.28
CA VAL A 29 15.97 2.97 -26.94
C VAL A 29 16.06 4.51 -26.86
N ASN A 30 17.17 5.03 -26.33
CA ASN A 30 17.39 6.43 -26.02
C ASN A 30 18.36 7.12 -26.99
N GLY A 31 19.14 6.37 -27.77
CA GLY A 31 20.12 6.88 -28.74
C GLY A 31 21.42 7.44 -28.13
N GLN A 32 21.48 7.53 -26.81
CA GLN A 32 22.61 8.02 -26.04
C GLN A 32 22.57 7.44 -24.63
N GLN A 33 23.69 7.53 -23.93
CA GLN A 33 23.79 7.18 -22.51
C GLN A 33 22.73 7.92 -21.68
N LEU A 34 22.17 7.22 -20.70
CA LEU A 34 21.14 7.76 -19.82
C LEU A 34 21.75 8.04 -18.45
N GLU A 35 21.87 9.32 -18.09
CA GLU A 35 22.18 9.74 -16.73
C GLU A 35 20.90 9.68 -15.88
N ILE A 36 20.88 8.79 -14.89
CA ILE A 36 19.72 8.53 -14.05
C ILE A 36 19.80 9.40 -12.79
N GLU A 37 18.86 10.32 -12.66
CA GLU A 37 18.61 11.08 -11.43
C GLU A 37 17.44 10.44 -10.69
N THR A 38 17.68 9.86 -9.51
CA THR A 38 16.67 9.05 -8.80
C THR A 38 15.38 9.81 -8.47
N ASN A 39 15.47 11.11 -8.17
CA ASN A 39 14.34 11.99 -7.86
C ASN A 39 13.73 12.70 -9.09
N ARG A 40 14.18 12.39 -10.30
CA ARG A 40 13.61 12.94 -11.53
C ARG A 40 12.52 12.03 -12.07
N ASN A 41 11.52 12.63 -12.73
CA ASN A 41 10.50 11.87 -13.45
C ASN A 41 10.88 11.67 -14.91
N TYR A 42 10.82 10.42 -15.33
CA TYR A 42 11.00 9.96 -16.70
C TYR A 42 9.70 9.39 -17.27
N SER A 43 9.63 9.23 -18.59
CA SER A 43 8.48 8.59 -19.23
C SER A 43 8.38 7.11 -18.82
N THR A 44 7.19 6.64 -18.46
CA THR A 44 6.95 5.21 -18.23
C THR A 44 7.32 4.40 -19.47
N ARG A 45 7.02 4.92 -20.66
CA ARG A 45 7.32 4.29 -21.95
C ARG A 45 8.83 4.10 -22.17
N LEU A 46 9.67 4.96 -21.60
CA LEU A 46 11.12 4.80 -21.72
C LEU A 46 11.57 3.53 -20.97
N LEU A 47 11.13 3.35 -19.72
CA LEU A 47 11.50 2.18 -18.93
C LEU A 47 10.97 0.89 -19.56
N THR A 48 9.70 0.87 -19.98
CA THR A 48 9.10 -0.34 -20.57
C THR A 48 9.80 -0.72 -21.88
N ARG A 49 10.16 0.24 -22.74
CA ARG A 49 10.95 -0.05 -23.96
C ARG A 49 12.35 -0.58 -23.65
N ILE A 50 13.02 -0.06 -22.62
CA ILE A 50 14.32 -0.60 -22.17
C ILE A 50 14.13 -2.06 -21.73
N ILE A 51 13.12 -2.35 -20.91
CA ILE A 51 12.80 -3.72 -20.48
C ILE A 51 12.53 -4.63 -21.69
N SER A 52 11.69 -4.21 -22.65
CA SER A 52 11.42 -5.02 -23.85
C SER A 52 12.70 -5.30 -24.65
N THR A 53 13.60 -4.31 -24.78
CA THR A 53 14.89 -4.48 -25.47
C THR A 53 15.82 -5.43 -24.71
N LEU A 54 15.84 -5.34 -23.37
CA LEU A 54 16.58 -6.28 -22.53
C LEU A 54 16.05 -7.71 -22.70
N CYS A 55 14.74 -7.90 -22.84
CA CYS A 55 14.16 -9.22 -23.10
C CYS A 55 14.66 -9.82 -24.42
N GLU A 56 14.77 -9.01 -25.47
CA GLU A 56 15.32 -9.45 -26.78
C GLU A 56 16.78 -9.89 -26.66
N PHE A 57 17.58 -9.18 -25.87
CA PHE A 57 19.01 -9.50 -25.68
C PHE A 57 19.24 -10.72 -24.81
N ILE A 58 18.50 -10.81 -23.71
CA ILE A 58 18.69 -11.84 -22.68
C ILE A 58 17.98 -13.14 -23.08
N GLY A 59 16.93 -13.07 -23.91
CA GLY A 59 16.14 -14.22 -24.34
C GLY A 59 15.18 -14.73 -23.27
N LEU A 60 14.82 -13.90 -22.29
CA LEU A 60 13.85 -14.21 -21.24
C LEU A 60 12.48 -13.57 -21.54
N PRO A 61 11.37 -14.21 -21.12
CA PRO A 61 10.06 -13.58 -21.11
C PRO A 61 10.04 -12.29 -20.30
N GLU A 62 9.27 -11.31 -20.75
CA GLU A 62 9.12 -10.02 -20.06
C GLU A 62 8.61 -10.19 -18.62
N GLU A 63 7.74 -11.18 -18.38
CA GLU A 63 7.24 -11.49 -17.05
C GLU A 63 8.34 -11.90 -16.05
N ASP A 64 9.38 -12.60 -16.52
CA ASP A 64 10.50 -13.05 -15.69
C ASP A 64 11.43 -11.87 -15.36
N ILE A 65 11.69 -10.99 -16.32
CA ILE A 65 12.44 -9.75 -16.08
C ILE A 65 11.71 -8.87 -15.07
N TYR A 66 10.39 -8.69 -15.20
CA TYR A 66 9.61 -7.94 -14.21
C TYR A 66 9.59 -8.62 -12.84
N TYR A 67 9.53 -9.95 -12.80
CA TYR A 67 9.54 -10.71 -11.56
C TYR A 67 10.86 -10.49 -10.80
N GLU A 68 12.00 -10.70 -11.45
CA GLU A 68 13.33 -10.47 -10.86
C GLU A 68 13.56 -9.00 -10.51
N PHE A 69 13.11 -8.08 -11.37
CA PHE A 69 13.15 -6.65 -11.09
C PHE A 69 12.40 -6.31 -9.79
N GLY A 70 11.25 -6.94 -9.53
CA GLY A 70 10.51 -6.73 -8.29
C GLY A 70 11.24 -7.26 -7.04
N ILE A 71 11.96 -8.39 -7.14
CA ILE A 71 12.81 -8.90 -6.04
C ILE A 71 13.94 -7.90 -5.75
N LYS A 72 14.70 -7.55 -6.78
CA LYS A 72 15.83 -6.62 -6.69
C LYS A 72 15.42 -5.24 -6.21
N SER A 73 14.21 -4.79 -6.52
CA SER A 73 13.63 -3.57 -5.95
C SER A 73 13.50 -3.62 -4.44
N VAL A 74 13.07 -4.76 -3.86
CA VAL A 74 12.95 -4.87 -2.40
C VAL A 74 14.33 -4.82 -1.77
N ASP A 75 15.31 -5.56 -2.31
CA ASP A 75 16.68 -5.55 -1.80
C ASP A 75 17.31 -4.16 -1.87
N TYR A 76 17.22 -3.52 -3.04
CA TYR A 76 17.75 -2.18 -3.25
C TYR A 76 17.11 -1.17 -2.28
N LEU A 77 15.78 -1.13 -2.18
CA LEU A 77 15.10 -0.18 -1.29
C LEU A 77 15.47 -0.45 0.18
N SER A 78 15.57 -1.72 0.57
CA SER A 78 15.99 -2.11 1.93
C SER A 78 17.36 -1.54 2.26
N ASN A 79 18.34 -1.78 1.40
CA ASN A 79 19.73 -1.34 1.55
C ASN A 79 19.86 0.19 1.46
N ASN A 80 18.89 0.87 0.84
CA ASN A 80 18.87 2.33 0.69
C ASN A 80 17.88 3.01 1.65
N GLY A 81 17.77 2.50 2.87
CA GLY A 81 17.11 3.18 4.00
C GLY A 81 15.62 2.90 4.17
N PHE A 82 14.99 2.08 3.33
CA PHE A 82 13.59 1.68 3.50
C PHE A 82 13.39 0.42 4.34
N GLN A 83 14.47 -0.26 4.77
CA GLN A 83 14.35 -1.50 5.55
C GLN A 83 13.50 -1.31 6.81
N SER A 84 13.85 -0.33 7.66
CA SER A 84 13.11 -0.08 8.89
C SER A 84 11.64 0.27 8.61
N LEU A 85 11.38 1.03 7.54
CA LEU A 85 10.01 1.35 7.13
C LEU A 85 9.23 0.07 6.77
N LEU A 86 9.79 -0.79 5.92
CA LEU A 86 9.15 -2.05 5.51
C LEU A 86 8.87 -2.98 6.70
N GLN A 87 9.76 -3.01 7.69
CA GLN A 87 9.61 -3.82 8.91
C GLN A 87 8.51 -3.30 9.85
N VAL A 88 8.27 -1.99 9.92
CA VAL A 88 7.28 -1.40 10.83
C VAL A 88 5.90 -1.19 10.21
N LEU A 89 5.74 -1.45 8.91
CA LEU A 89 4.45 -1.27 8.22
C LEU A 89 3.36 -2.21 8.72
N GLY A 90 3.70 -3.35 9.33
CA GLY A 90 2.71 -4.26 9.89
C GLY A 90 3.32 -5.21 10.90
N LYS A 91 2.57 -5.55 11.95
CA LYS A 91 2.99 -6.55 12.93
C LYS A 91 3.03 -7.95 12.30
N ASN A 92 2.14 -8.19 11.35
CA ASN A 92 2.09 -9.39 10.53
C ASN A 92 1.90 -9.02 9.05
N TYR A 93 1.96 -10.04 8.18
CA TYR A 93 1.89 -9.84 6.74
C TYR A 93 0.54 -9.25 6.28
N ILE A 94 -0.56 -9.59 6.95
CA ILE A 94 -1.89 -9.05 6.62
C ILE A 94 -1.95 -7.55 6.94
N ASP A 95 -1.46 -7.13 8.10
CA ASP A 95 -1.32 -5.72 8.46
C ASP A 95 -0.42 -4.98 7.46
N PHE A 96 0.69 -5.58 7.04
CA PHE A 96 1.55 -5.03 5.99
C PHE A 96 0.78 -4.78 4.69
N LEU A 97 0.00 -5.75 4.21
CA LEU A 97 -0.82 -5.60 3.01
C LEU A 97 -1.87 -4.50 3.13
N HIS A 98 -2.44 -4.30 4.32
CA HIS A 98 -3.38 -3.19 4.57
C HIS A 98 -2.69 -1.82 4.60
N ASN A 99 -1.45 -1.75 5.10
CA ASN A 99 -0.74 -0.50 5.34
C ASN A 99 0.20 -0.07 4.20
N VAL A 100 0.48 -0.94 3.22
CA VAL A 100 1.42 -0.63 2.12
C VAL A 100 1.01 0.60 1.29
N ASN A 101 -0.28 0.93 1.20
CA ASN A 101 -0.72 2.16 0.53
C ASN A 101 -0.37 3.42 1.34
N GLU A 102 -0.39 3.36 2.67
CA GLU A 102 -0.02 4.50 3.53
C GLU A 102 1.47 4.82 3.40
N MET A 103 2.31 3.81 3.19
CA MET A 103 3.71 4.00 2.83
C MET A 103 3.85 4.86 1.57
N HIS A 104 3.06 4.56 0.53
CA HIS A 104 3.09 5.32 -0.72
C HIS A 104 2.57 6.75 -0.55
N GLU A 105 1.62 6.98 0.35
CA GLU A 105 1.18 8.32 0.73
C GLU A 105 2.29 9.11 1.42
N TYR A 106 3.05 8.48 2.32
CA TYR A 106 4.22 9.10 2.93
C TYR A 106 5.31 9.44 1.90
N LEU A 107 5.52 8.58 0.92
CA LEU A 107 6.45 8.85 -0.18
C LEU A 107 6.09 10.11 -0.98
N HIS A 108 4.84 10.58 -0.95
CA HIS A 108 4.45 11.80 -1.65
C HIS A 108 5.18 13.05 -1.15
N TYR A 109 5.65 13.07 0.10
CA TYR A 109 6.44 14.19 0.64
C TYR A 109 7.82 14.30 -0.03
N SER A 110 8.46 13.17 -0.32
CA SER A 110 9.77 13.12 -1.00
C SER A 110 9.64 13.03 -2.52
N TYR A 111 8.55 12.45 -3.00
CA TYR A 111 8.24 12.19 -4.41
C TYR A 111 6.86 12.77 -4.80
N PRO A 112 6.70 14.10 -4.92
CA PRO A 112 5.38 14.76 -5.06
C PRO A 112 4.59 14.39 -6.32
N LYS A 113 5.24 13.85 -7.35
CA LYS A 113 4.59 13.43 -8.61
C LYS A 113 4.40 11.92 -8.66
N ILE A 114 4.53 11.22 -7.53
CA ILE A 114 4.41 9.76 -7.50
C ILE A 114 2.99 9.37 -7.86
N LYS A 115 2.89 8.41 -8.77
CA LYS A 115 1.63 7.74 -9.12
C LYS A 115 1.75 6.31 -8.58
N PRO A 116 1.46 6.09 -7.30
CA PRO A 116 1.58 4.77 -6.71
C PRO A 116 0.48 3.86 -7.26
N PRO A 117 0.71 2.54 -7.28
CA PRO A 117 -0.40 1.63 -7.41
C PRO A 117 -1.27 1.66 -6.15
N ASN A 118 -2.47 1.13 -6.26
CA ASN A 118 -3.34 0.87 -5.12
C ASN A 118 -3.48 -0.64 -4.93
N ILE A 119 -3.16 -1.10 -3.72
CA ILE A 119 -3.18 -2.51 -3.30
C ILE A 119 -4.29 -2.69 -2.27
N GLN A 120 -5.26 -3.55 -2.54
CA GLN A 120 -6.41 -3.73 -1.65
C GLN A 120 -6.65 -5.21 -1.35
N VAL A 121 -6.60 -5.57 -0.07
CA VAL A 121 -7.16 -6.84 0.39
C VAL A 121 -8.69 -6.74 0.36
N THR A 122 -9.33 -7.64 -0.38
CA THR A 122 -10.79 -7.66 -0.59
C THR A 122 -11.49 -8.76 0.20
N SER A 123 -10.80 -9.88 0.44
CA SER A 123 -11.30 -10.94 1.32
C SER A 123 -10.14 -11.70 1.95
N ILE A 124 -10.37 -12.21 3.16
CA ILE A 124 -9.48 -13.12 3.87
C ILE A 124 -10.31 -14.34 4.26
N ASN A 125 -10.00 -15.48 3.68
CA ASN A 125 -10.60 -16.77 4.00
C ASN A 125 -9.53 -17.66 4.67
N HIS A 126 -9.94 -18.84 5.16
CA HIS A 126 -9.06 -19.78 5.86
C HIS A 126 -7.67 -19.92 5.20
N ASN A 127 -7.61 -20.30 3.92
CA ASN A 127 -6.35 -20.54 3.21
C ASN A 127 -6.00 -19.49 2.14
N VAL A 128 -6.85 -18.49 1.90
CA VAL A 128 -6.69 -17.58 0.76
C VAL A 128 -6.94 -16.12 1.13
N ILE A 129 -6.00 -15.26 0.76
CA ILE A 129 -6.21 -13.80 0.69
C ILE A 129 -6.49 -13.44 -0.77
N THR A 130 -7.57 -12.69 -1.01
CA THR A 130 -7.85 -12.09 -2.32
C THR A 130 -7.40 -10.64 -2.31
N LEU A 131 -6.42 -10.32 -3.16
CA LEU A 131 -5.83 -8.99 -3.29
C LEU A 131 -6.12 -8.42 -4.67
N VAL A 132 -6.64 -7.19 -4.71
CA VAL A 132 -6.85 -6.42 -5.94
C VAL A 132 -5.75 -5.38 -6.06
N TYR A 133 -4.98 -5.48 -7.13
CA TYR A 133 -3.94 -4.52 -7.52
C TYR A 133 -4.48 -3.64 -8.65
N SER A 134 -4.30 -2.33 -8.51
CA SER A 134 -4.75 -1.35 -9.49
C SER A 134 -3.64 -0.36 -9.80
N SER A 135 -3.37 -0.14 -11.09
CA SER A 135 -2.25 0.67 -11.54
C SER A 135 -2.56 1.32 -12.88
N VAL A 136 -1.99 2.51 -13.12
CA VAL A 136 -2.00 3.14 -14.45
C VAL A 136 -0.97 2.51 -15.40
N ARG A 137 -0.16 1.58 -14.91
CA ARG A 137 0.89 0.86 -15.65
C ARG A 137 0.43 -0.59 -15.85
N GLU A 138 0.51 -1.08 -17.09
CA GLU A 138 0.00 -2.40 -17.44
C GLU A 138 0.97 -3.51 -17.03
N GLU A 139 2.26 -3.29 -17.22
CA GLU A 139 3.29 -4.33 -17.29
C GLU A 139 3.78 -4.80 -15.90
N PHE A 140 3.36 -4.11 -14.83
CA PHE A 140 3.93 -4.26 -13.48
C PHE A 140 3.24 -5.32 -12.60
N ALA A 141 2.39 -6.17 -13.17
CA ALA A 141 1.71 -7.20 -12.40
C ALA A 141 2.70 -8.23 -11.80
N HIS A 142 3.67 -8.70 -12.60
CA HIS A 142 4.67 -9.67 -12.14
C HIS A 142 5.71 -9.05 -11.22
N TYR A 143 6.01 -7.76 -11.42
CA TYR A 143 6.79 -6.94 -10.49
C TYR A 143 6.15 -6.90 -9.09
N LEU A 144 4.85 -6.60 -8.99
CA LEU A 144 4.17 -6.65 -7.69
C LEU A 144 4.12 -8.09 -7.15
N ARG A 145 3.86 -9.07 -8.02
CA ARG A 145 3.74 -10.48 -7.62
C ARG A 145 5.00 -10.96 -6.89
N SER A 146 6.19 -10.64 -7.40
CA SER A 146 7.44 -11.02 -6.76
C SER A 146 7.65 -10.26 -5.45
N GLN A 147 7.34 -8.97 -5.39
CA GLN A 147 7.40 -8.19 -4.15
C GLN A 147 6.51 -8.78 -3.05
N LEU A 148 5.27 -9.16 -3.36
CA LEU A 148 4.35 -9.78 -2.41
C LEU A 148 4.96 -11.05 -1.79
N ILE A 149 5.51 -11.92 -2.62
CA ILE A 149 6.12 -13.20 -2.20
C ILE A 149 7.42 -12.95 -1.41
N TYR A 150 8.29 -12.10 -1.95
CA TYR A 150 9.63 -11.88 -1.41
C TYR A 150 9.59 -11.15 -0.07
N ILE A 151 8.72 -10.14 0.08
CA ILE A 151 8.51 -9.44 1.36
C ILE A 151 7.96 -10.41 2.41
N ALA A 152 7.00 -11.28 2.04
CA ALA A 152 6.46 -12.29 2.95
C ALA A 152 7.56 -13.20 3.51
N LYS A 153 8.47 -13.64 2.65
CA LYS A 153 9.62 -14.47 3.03
C LYS A 153 10.63 -13.69 3.87
N LEU A 154 11.06 -12.53 3.39
CA LEU A 154 12.16 -11.76 3.98
C LEU A 154 11.82 -11.21 5.37
N TYR A 155 10.62 -10.63 5.53
CA TYR A 155 10.25 -9.92 6.76
C TYR A 155 9.33 -10.70 7.69
N PHE A 156 8.53 -11.63 7.16
CA PHE A 156 7.53 -12.36 7.94
C PHE A 156 7.81 -13.87 8.03
N GLN A 157 8.89 -14.34 7.39
CA GLN A 157 9.27 -15.76 7.36
C GLN A 157 8.14 -16.68 6.87
N LEU A 158 7.33 -16.20 5.93
CA LEU A 158 6.23 -16.94 5.32
C LEU A 158 6.61 -17.47 3.92
N ASP A 159 6.18 -18.69 3.60
CA ASP A 159 6.28 -19.27 2.25
C ASP A 159 4.95 -19.02 1.51
N VAL A 160 4.82 -17.79 1.00
CA VAL A 160 3.63 -17.34 0.28
C VAL A 160 3.78 -17.59 -1.21
N SER A 161 2.72 -18.09 -1.83
CA SER A 161 2.55 -18.11 -3.29
C SER A 161 1.45 -17.14 -3.70
N ALA A 162 1.69 -16.35 -4.74
CA ALA A 162 0.70 -15.46 -5.33
C ALA A 162 0.33 -15.93 -6.74
N LYS A 163 -0.95 -16.20 -6.97
CA LYS A 163 -1.50 -16.58 -8.29
C LYS A 163 -2.32 -15.44 -8.86
N LEU A 164 -1.99 -14.97 -10.07
CA LEU A 164 -2.82 -14.04 -10.81
C LEU A 164 -4.04 -14.80 -11.37
N VAL A 165 -5.25 -14.35 -11.05
CA VAL A 165 -6.50 -15.05 -11.43
C VAL A 165 -7.42 -14.21 -12.31
N ASP A 166 -7.23 -12.90 -12.37
CA ASP A 166 -8.00 -12.01 -13.23
C ASP A 166 -7.16 -10.81 -13.66
N LYS A 167 -7.36 -10.35 -14.90
CA LYS A 167 -6.78 -9.13 -15.48
C LYS A 167 -7.88 -8.41 -16.25
N ARG A 168 -8.13 -7.15 -15.91
CA ARG A 168 -9.10 -6.31 -16.62
C ARG A 168 -8.63 -4.86 -16.71
N LYS A 169 -9.13 -4.13 -17.71
CA LYS A 169 -8.89 -2.70 -17.86
C LYS A 169 -10.16 -1.94 -17.48
N GLN A 170 -10.03 -0.95 -16.61
CA GLN A 170 -11.12 -0.06 -16.19
C GLN A 170 -10.67 1.40 -16.35
N ALA A 171 -11.30 2.10 -17.29
CA ALA A 171 -10.92 3.46 -17.67
C ALA A 171 -9.41 3.57 -17.98
N ALA A 172 -8.68 4.42 -17.25
CA ALA A 172 -7.24 4.63 -17.38
C ALA A 172 -6.38 3.70 -16.49
N SER A 173 -7.00 2.71 -15.83
CA SER A 173 -6.33 1.80 -14.89
C SER A 173 -6.42 0.35 -15.34
N HIS A 174 -5.37 -0.39 -15.05
CA HIS A 174 -5.27 -1.84 -15.18
C HIS A 174 -5.48 -2.45 -13.80
N ILE A 175 -6.36 -3.44 -13.71
CA ILE A 175 -6.75 -4.10 -12.46
C ILE A 175 -6.41 -5.58 -12.57
N TYR A 176 -5.76 -6.08 -11.53
CA TYR A 176 -5.29 -7.45 -11.41
C TYR A 176 -5.77 -8.03 -10.10
N THR A 177 -6.25 -9.27 -10.12
CA THR A 177 -6.66 -9.97 -8.90
C THR A 177 -5.68 -11.10 -8.61
N PHE A 178 -5.06 -11.06 -7.44
CA PHE A 178 -4.18 -12.10 -6.93
C PHE A 178 -4.89 -12.92 -5.84
N LYS A 179 -4.66 -14.23 -5.85
CA LYS A 179 -4.94 -15.11 -4.72
C LYS A 179 -3.63 -15.52 -4.07
N LEU A 180 -3.49 -15.22 -2.78
CA LEU A 180 -2.29 -15.51 -2.00
C LEU A 180 -2.56 -16.71 -1.08
N TYR A 181 -1.65 -17.68 -1.10
CA TYR A 181 -1.69 -18.90 -0.30
C TYR A 181 -0.40 -19.02 0.50
N ASN A 182 -0.48 -19.46 1.75
CA ASN A 182 0.70 -19.77 2.58
C ASN A 182 0.88 -21.29 2.67
N LYS A 183 2.09 -21.82 2.49
CA LYS A 183 2.34 -23.28 2.60
C LYS A 183 2.32 -23.81 4.03
N GLY A 184 2.48 -22.93 5.03
CA GLY A 184 2.44 -23.28 6.45
C GLY A 184 1.03 -23.18 7.03
N LEU A 185 0.91 -22.48 8.17
CA LEU A 185 -0.37 -22.19 8.81
C LEU A 185 -1.31 -21.44 7.85
N SER A 186 -2.61 -21.72 7.98
CA SER A 186 -3.65 -20.97 7.28
C SER A 186 -3.63 -19.49 7.70
N TRP A 187 -4.23 -18.61 6.88
CA TRP A 187 -4.28 -17.18 7.21
C TRP A 187 -5.07 -16.92 8.49
N ILE A 188 -6.13 -17.70 8.73
CA ILE A 188 -6.94 -17.58 9.94
C ILE A 188 -6.16 -18.08 11.17
N GLU A 189 -5.42 -19.18 11.06
CA GLU A 189 -4.56 -19.66 12.14
C GLU A 189 -3.45 -18.67 12.50
N LEU A 190 -2.85 -18.01 11.49
CA LEU A 190 -1.88 -16.95 11.71
C LEU A 190 -2.50 -15.75 12.45
N LEU A 191 -3.68 -15.31 12.03
CA LEU A 191 -4.41 -14.23 12.71
C LEU A 191 -4.80 -14.60 14.15
N GLU A 192 -5.25 -15.84 14.37
CA GLU A 192 -5.59 -16.33 15.70
C GLU A 192 -4.36 -16.40 16.61
N LYS A 193 -3.21 -16.86 16.10
CA LYS A 193 -1.96 -16.89 16.84
C LYS A 193 -1.52 -15.50 17.29
N ASP A 194 -1.62 -14.51 16.39
CA ASP A 194 -1.31 -13.11 16.72
C ASP A 194 -2.30 -12.53 17.73
N ASN A 195 -3.59 -12.86 17.61
CA ASN A 195 -4.61 -12.42 18.56
C ASN A 195 -4.42 -13.05 19.95
N GLN A 196 -4.01 -14.32 20.03
CA GLN A 196 -3.69 -14.97 21.30
C GLN A 196 -2.49 -14.30 21.96
N LEU A 197 -1.43 -13.99 21.21
CA LEU A 197 -0.29 -13.24 21.74
C LEU A 197 -0.73 -11.88 22.30
N ASN A 198 -1.58 -11.15 21.57
CA ASN A 198 -2.17 -9.90 22.04
C ASN A 198 -3.06 -10.10 23.28
N LYS A 199 -3.78 -11.22 23.39
CA LYS A 199 -4.58 -11.55 24.58
C LYS A 199 -3.69 -11.81 25.79
N TYR A 200 -2.54 -12.46 25.65
CA TYR A 200 -1.59 -12.62 26.76
C TYR A 200 -0.99 -11.28 27.20
N ILE A 201 -0.69 -10.39 26.25
CA ILE A 201 -0.32 -8.99 26.56
C ILE A 201 -1.48 -8.29 27.26
N SER A 202 -2.72 -8.51 26.82
CA SER A 202 -3.90 -7.89 27.41
C SER A 202 -4.34 -8.52 28.74
N LEU A 203 -3.91 -9.74 29.06
CA LEU A 203 -4.05 -10.31 30.40
C LEU A 203 -3.03 -9.72 31.39
N LEU A 204 -1.95 -9.12 30.90
CA LEU A 204 -1.10 -8.21 31.67
C LEU A 204 -1.67 -6.78 31.71
N ASP A 205 -2.70 -6.46 30.91
CA ASP A 205 -3.46 -5.23 31.07
C ASP A 205 -4.27 -5.34 32.38
N LEU A 206 -3.82 -4.59 33.37
CA LEU A 206 -4.69 -4.02 34.39
C LEU A 206 -5.89 -3.40 33.66
N THR A 207 -7.04 -4.07 33.64
CA THR A 207 -8.26 -3.53 33.04
C THR A 207 -8.70 -2.32 33.88
N VAL A 208 -8.27 -1.13 33.49
CA VAL A 208 -8.71 0.13 34.06
C VAL A 208 -10.01 0.51 33.36
N SER A 209 -11.14 0.39 34.05
CA SER A 209 -12.41 0.92 33.58
C SER A 209 -12.41 2.43 33.72
N LEU A 210 -12.13 3.15 32.63
CA LEU A 210 -12.24 4.61 32.58
C LEU A 210 -13.69 5.03 32.27
N PRO A 211 -14.30 5.90 33.10
CA PRO A 211 -15.59 6.50 32.79
C PRO A 211 -15.55 7.21 31.43
N GLU A 212 -16.63 7.08 30.65
CA GLU A 212 -16.71 7.65 29.29
C GLU A 212 -16.37 9.15 29.26
N LYS A 213 -16.80 9.90 30.28
CA LYS A 213 -16.55 11.33 30.41
C LYS A 213 -15.05 11.66 30.58
N GLU A 214 -14.32 10.82 31.29
CA GLU A 214 -12.88 10.99 31.49
C GLU A 214 -12.12 10.61 30.22
N PHE A 215 -12.45 9.46 29.62
CA PHE A 215 -11.85 9.02 28.35
C PHE A 215 -12.03 10.05 27.23
N LEU A 216 -13.28 10.47 26.98
CA LEU A 216 -13.57 11.48 25.96
C LEU A 216 -13.04 12.88 26.35
N GLY A 217 -12.87 13.14 27.65
CA GLY A 217 -12.26 14.37 28.14
C GLY A 217 -10.77 14.49 27.78
N ILE A 218 -10.07 13.36 27.66
CA ILE A 218 -8.65 13.29 27.29
C ILE A 218 -8.45 13.51 25.78
N LEU A 219 -9.46 13.23 24.96
CA LEU A 219 -9.39 13.35 23.50
C LEU A 219 -9.99 14.68 23.05
N PRO A 220 -9.21 15.77 22.87
CA PRO A 220 -9.77 17.07 22.48
C PRO A 220 -10.42 17.04 21.09
N PHE A 221 -9.90 16.20 20.18
CA PHE A 221 -10.42 16.03 18.83
C PHE A 221 -11.04 14.64 18.67
N HIS A 222 -12.35 14.54 18.94
CA HIS A 222 -13.13 13.32 18.67
C HIS A 222 -14.52 13.68 18.15
N LEU A 223 -15.11 12.77 17.39
CA LEU A 223 -16.50 12.82 16.95
C LEU A 223 -17.13 11.46 17.27
N VAL A 224 -18.32 11.47 17.88
CA VAL A 224 -19.14 10.27 18.07
C VAL A 224 -20.32 10.35 17.13
N LEU A 225 -20.37 9.45 16.16
CA LEU A 225 -21.41 9.38 15.14
C LEU A 225 -22.43 8.30 15.49
N THR A 226 -23.69 8.58 15.19
CA THR A 226 -24.76 7.58 15.17
C THR A 226 -24.79 6.82 13.83
N LYS A 227 -25.61 5.77 13.73
CA LYS A 227 -25.75 4.99 12.48
C LYS A 227 -26.36 5.80 11.33
N ASP A 228 -27.14 6.82 11.66
CA ASP A 228 -27.71 7.81 10.73
C ASP A 228 -26.74 8.95 10.38
N MET A 229 -25.43 8.81 10.70
CA MET A 229 -24.40 9.82 10.44
C MET A 229 -24.64 11.17 11.14
N THR A 230 -25.36 11.19 12.25
CA THR A 230 -25.55 12.37 13.10
C THR A 230 -24.46 12.47 14.16
N ILE A 231 -23.93 13.68 14.38
CA ILE A 231 -22.87 13.93 15.34
C ILE A 231 -23.45 14.04 16.76
N LYS A 232 -23.36 12.97 17.55
CA LYS A 232 -23.91 12.91 18.91
C LYS A 232 -23.03 13.59 19.96
N ARG A 233 -21.71 13.49 19.83
CA ARG A 233 -20.73 14.16 20.71
C ARG A 233 -19.56 14.70 19.92
N VAL A 234 -19.03 15.79 20.44
CA VAL A 234 -17.94 16.56 19.85
C VAL A 234 -16.91 16.86 20.95
N GLY A 235 -15.64 16.60 20.65
CA GLY A 235 -14.55 16.96 21.54
C GLY A 235 -14.35 18.47 21.66
N LYS A 236 -13.84 18.92 22.81
CA LYS A 236 -13.65 20.35 23.11
C LYS A 236 -12.84 21.08 22.03
N GLY A 237 -11.85 20.44 21.43
CA GLY A 237 -11.04 21.01 20.35
C GLY A 237 -11.86 21.33 19.10
N PHE A 238 -12.79 20.44 18.71
CA PHE A 238 -13.72 20.72 17.62
C PHE A 238 -14.73 21.79 17.99
N SER A 239 -15.27 21.78 19.22
CA SER A 239 -16.17 22.84 19.69
C SER A 239 -15.51 24.21 19.64
N CYS A 240 -14.24 24.34 20.07
CA CYS A 240 -13.50 25.60 19.99
C CYS A 240 -13.36 26.14 18.55
N LEU A 241 -13.31 25.26 17.55
CA LEU A 241 -13.23 25.66 16.14
C LEU A 241 -14.60 26.02 15.58
N ARG A 242 -15.65 25.26 15.96
CA ARG A 242 -17.01 25.42 15.47
C ARG A 242 -18.01 24.88 16.51
N ASN A 243 -18.82 25.77 17.07
CA ASN A 243 -19.72 25.46 18.20
C ASN A 243 -21.02 24.76 17.79
N ASP A 244 -21.42 24.84 16.51
CA ASP A 244 -22.69 24.36 15.98
C ASP A 244 -22.61 22.94 15.37
N ILE A 245 -21.56 22.18 15.67
CA ILE A 245 -21.36 20.83 15.11
C ILE A 245 -22.32 19.80 15.76
N SER A 246 -22.54 19.90 17.07
CA SER A 246 -23.27 18.87 17.83
C SER A 246 -24.73 18.80 17.38
N GLY A 247 -25.21 17.58 17.08
CA GLY A 247 -26.57 17.32 16.61
C GLY A 247 -26.78 17.51 15.11
N LYS A 248 -25.77 17.99 14.36
CA LYS A 248 -25.85 18.08 12.90
C LYS A 248 -25.49 16.77 12.22
N GLU A 249 -25.95 16.63 10.98
CA GLU A 249 -25.53 15.55 10.09
C GLU A 249 -24.05 15.75 9.69
N PHE A 250 -23.27 14.67 9.71
CA PHE A 250 -21.83 14.70 9.46
C PHE A 250 -21.47 15.44 8.16
N VAL A 251 -22.22 15.20 7.09
CA VAL A 251 -21.98 15.76 5.75
C VAL A 251 -22.12 17.28 5.68
N THR A 252 -22.85 17.88 6.62
CA THR A 252 -23.06 19.33 6.67
C THR A 252 -21.87 20.05 7.29
N CYS A 253 -21.08 19.35 8.10
CA CYS A 253 -19.92 19.91 8.80
C CYS A 253 -18.58 19.41 8.23
N PHE A 254 -18.57 18.19 7.69
CA PHE A 254 -17.35 17.50 7.30
C PHE A 254 -17.54 16.74 5.99
N LEU A 255 -16.42 16.53 5.29
CA LEU A 255 -16.31 15.62 4.17
C LEU A 255 -15.17 14.63 4.42
N ILE A 256 -15.34 13.39 3.96
CA ILE A 256 -14.27 12.39 3.97
C ILE A 256 -13.34 12.70 2.80
N SER A 257 -12.17 13.25 3.11
CA SER A 257 -11.16 13.60 2.11
C SER A 257 -10.36 12.37 1.66
N LYS A 258 -10.13 11.41 2.58
CA LYS A 258 -9.50 10.12 2.29
C LYS A 258 -10.06 9.01 3.19
N PRO A 259 -10.27 7.79 2.66
CA PRO A 259 -10.37 7.50 1.22
C PRO A 259 -11.60 8.20 0.60
N LYS A 260 -11.66 8.31 -0.74
CA LYS A 260 -12.88 8.83 -1.41
C LYS A 260 -14.01 7.82 -1.26
N THR A 261 -14.82 7.99 -0.23
CA THR A 261 -16.00 7.16 0.07
C THR A 261 -17.18 8.06 0.37
N ASN A 262 -18.38 7.53 0.19
CA ASN A 262 -19.56 8.24 0.61
C ASN A 262 -19.61 8.25 2.15
N PRO A 263 -20.02 9.37 2.75
CA PRO A 263 -20.17 9.47 4.20
C PRO A 263 -21.47 8.79 4.65
N ASN A 264 -21.59 7.48 4.46
CA ASN A 264 -22.64 6.63 5.04
C ASN A 264 -22.04 5.62 6.01
N PHE A 265 -22.86 5.10 6.93
CA PHE A 265 -22.37 4.24 8.00
C PHE A 265 -21.78 2.93 7.49
N ASP A 266 -22.39 2.31 6.48
CA ASP A 266 -21.95 1.01 5.96
C ASP A 266 -20.55 1.11 5.31
N GLU A 267 -20.31 2.16 4.53
CA GLU A 267 -19.00 2.41 3.94
C GLU A 267 -17.96 2.77 5.01
N VAL A 268 -18.32 3.59 6.00
CA VAL A 268 -17.41 3.97 7.10
C VAL A 268 -17.07 2.77 8.00
N ASP A 269 -18.04 1.90 8.30
CA ASP A 269 -17.82 0.70 9.10
C ASP A 269 -16.96 -0.33 8.33
N LEU A 270 -17.14 -0.41 7.01
CA LEU A 270 -16.26 -1.20 6.14
C LEU A 270 -14.83 -0.65 6.14
N LEU A 271 -14.63 0.67 6.15
CA LEU A 271 -13.30 1.28 6.29
C LEU A 271 -12.65 0.97 7.64
N LYS A 272 -13.44 0.98 8.72
CA LYS A 272 -12.99 0.58 10.06
C LYS A 272 -12.56 -0.88 10.08
N MET A 273 -13.35 -1.78 9.48
CA MET A 273 -13.01 -3.19 9.37
C MET A 273 -11.70 -3.40 8.59
N LEU A 274 -11.48 -2.58 7.55
CA LEU A 274 -10.25 -2.57 6.75
C LEU A 274 -9.09 -1.79 7.37
N ARG A 275 -9.24 -1.26 8.60
CA ARG A 275 -8.25 -0.47 9.33
C ARG A 275 -7.69 0.74 8.54
N LYS A 276 -8.48 1.34 7.65
CA LYS A 276 -8.01 2.48 6.84
C LYS A 276 -8.00 3.77 7.65
N LEU A 277 -6.95 4.58 7.47
CA LEU A 277 -6.89 5.94 8.00
C LEU A 277 -7.93 6.81 7.30
N MET A 278 -8.85 7.38 8.08
CA MET A 278 -9.81 8.35 7.58
C MET A 278 -9.30 9.77 7.83
N ARG A 279 -9.29 10.59 6.78
CA ARG A 279 -9.04 12.02 6.89
C ARG A 279 -10.34 12.75 6.61
N ILE A 280 -10.81 13.51 7.59
CA ILE A 280 -11.96 14.39 7.44
C ILE A 280 -11.48 15.83 7.25
N ALA A 281 -12.15 16.57 6.38
CA ALA A 281 -11.95 18.00 6.20
C ALA A 281 -13.26 18.73 6.53
N ALA A 282 -13.18 19.99 6.93
CA ALA A 282 -14.37 20.82 7.05
C ALA A 282 -15.05 20.92 5.68
N SER A 283 -16.37 20.73 5.64
CA SER A 283 -17.13 21.11 4.45
C SER A 283 -17.00 22.61 4.27
N LYS A 284 -16.69 23.06 3.05
CA LYS A 284 -16.86 24.48 2.72
C LYS A 284 -18.34 24.79 2.93
N GLU A 285 -18.62 25.77 3.79
CA GLU A 285 -19.95 26.36 3.85
C GLU A 285 -20.35 26.79 2.42
N GLN A 286 -21.57 26.45 2.02
CA GLN A 286 -22.24 27.16 0.93
C GLN A 286 -22.46 28.61 1.36
#